data_AF-A0A9W6EZF6-F1
#
_entry.id   AF-A0A9W6EZF6-F1
#
_cell.length_a   1.000
_cell.length_b   1.000
_cell.length_c   1.000
_cell.angle_alpha   90.00
_cell.angle_beta   90.00
_cell.angle_gamma   90.00
#
_symmetry.space_group_name_H-M   'P 1'
#
loop_
_entity.id
_entity.type
_entity.pdbx_description
1 polymer ?
#
loop_
_entity_poly.entity_id
_entity_poly.type
_entity_poly.pdbx_seq_one_letter_code
_entity_poly.pdbx_strand_id
1 'polypeptide(L)'
;MQQMQDEPFPAIWSDTPAKRRRWALLQSSNRFLRSQEAAMGSLRCHYCGTGPLRIYSWDDSNGRNAPDKATTDHVIPLSRGGPDSPDNTVVSCFPCNQRKGVS
;
A
#
# COMPACT_ATOMS: atom_id res chain seq x y z
N MET A 1 -12.34 -6.53 -17.66
CA MET A 1 -12.59 -5.58 -16.55
C MET A 1 -12.83 -6.39 -15.29
N GLN A 2 -11.80 -6.64 -14.48
CA GLN A 2 -11.95 -7.37 -13.22
C GLN A 2 -12.73 -6.46 -12.27
N GLN A 3 -13.95 -6.86 -11.89
CA GLN A 3 -14.74 -6.13 -10.91
C GLN A 3 -13.99 -6.16 -9.57
N MET A 4 -13.52 -4.99 -9.13
CA MET A 4 -12.96 -4.78 -7.80
C MET A 4 -14.09 -4.90 -6.78
N GLN A 5 -14.30 -6.08 -6.24
CA GLN A 5 -15.07 -6.24 -5.02
C GLN A 5 -14.13 -5.92 -3.85
N ASP A 6 -14.54 -4.99 -3.00
CA ASP A 6 -13.87 -4.75 -1.73
C ASP A 6 -13.92 -6.05 -0.91
N GLU A 7 -12.76 -6.61 -0.60
CA GLU A 7 -12.64 -7.86 0.13
C GLU A 7 -13.34 -7.73 1.51
N PRO A 8 -14.03 -8.79 1.98
CA PRO A 8 -14.70 -8.75 3.27
C PRO A 8 -13.69 -8.60 4.41
N PHE A 9 -14.12 -7.98 5.51
CA PHE A 9 -13.28 -7.87 6.70
C PHE A 9 -12.82 -9.26 7.18
N PRO A 10 -11.51 -9.47 7.45
CA PRO A 10 -10.99 -10.79 7.79
C PRO A 10 -11.65 -11.40 9.02
N ALA A 11 -12.30 -12.56 8.86
CA ALA A 11 -12.97 -13.25 9.97
C ALA A 11 -12.02 -13.68 11.11
N ILE A 12 -10.73 -13.87 10.79
CA ILE A 12 -9.71 -14.21 11.79
C ILE A 12 -9.29 -13.02 12.68
N TRP A 13 -9.73 -11.81 12.35
CA TRP A 13 -9.49 -10.63 13.15
C TRP A 13 -10.68 -10.36 14.06
N SER A 14 -10.42 -10.13 15.35
CA SER A 14 -11.45 -9.52 16.22
C SER A 14 -11.98 -8.21 15.64
N ASP A 15 -13.28 -8.02 15.67
CA ASP A 15 -13.93 -6.84 15.12
C ASP A 15 -13.80 -5.65 16.08
N THR A 16 -12.75 -4.85 15.90
CA THR A 16 -12.51 -3.63 16.67
C THR A 16 -12.39 -2.42 15.75
N PRO A 17 -12.73 -1.20 16.22
CA PRO A 17 -12.60 0.01 15.41
C PRO A 17 -11.20 0.21 14.83
N ALA A 18 -10.15 -0.13 15.58
CA ALA A 18 -8.77 -0.04 15.11
C ALA A 18 -8.49 -1.01 13.95
N LYS A 19 -9.00 -2.25 14.02
CA LYS A 19 -8.83 -3.23 12.95
C LYS A 19 -9.67 -2.90 11.72
N ARG A 20 -10.89 -2.38 11.91
CA ARG A 20 -11.73 -1.85 10.81
C ARG A 20 -11.03 -0.71 10.06
N ARG A 21 -10.44 0.25 10.78
CA ARG A 21 -9.62 1.33 10.18
C ARG A 21 -8.43 0.78 9.42
N ARG A 22 -7.68 -0.15 10.02
CA ARG A 22 -6.56 -0.84 9.35
C ARG A 22 -7.01 -1.53 8.06
N TRP A 23 -8.16 -2.21 8.07
CA TRP A 23 -8.71 -2.87 6.89
C TRP A 23 -9.08 -1.87 5.79
N ALA A 24 -9.74 -0.77 6.14
CA ALA A 24 -10.06 0.30 5.19
C ALA A 24 -8.81 0.91 4.54
N LEU A 25 -7.74 1.11 5.31
CA LEU A 25 -6.45 1.59 4.80
C LEU A 25 -5.80 0.58 3.85
N LEU A 26 -5.81 -0.72 4.19
CA LEU A 26 -5.28 -1.77 3.31
C LEU A 26 -6.05 -1.85 1.99
N GLN A 27 -7.38 -1.78 2.03
CA GLN A 27 -8.22 -1.76 0.83
C GLN A 27 -7.93 -0.52 -0.03
N SER A 28 -7.82 0.65 0.57
CA SER A 28 -7.51 1.90 -0.13
C SER A 28 -6.11 1.86 -0.77
N SER A 29 -5.12 1.34 -0.04
CA SER A 29 -3.75 1.14 -0.53
C SER A 29 -3.73 0.17 -1.71
N ASN A 30 -4.38 -1.00 -1.59
CA ASN A 30 -4.47 -1.98 -2.67
C ASN A 30 -5.17 -1.41 -3.90
N ARG A 31 -6.25 -0.63 -3.72
CA ARG A 31 -6.95 0.04 -4.82
C ARG A 31 -6.03 0.98 -5.58
N PHE A 32 -5.29 1.83 -4.87
CA PHE A 32 -4.32 2.73 -5.47
C PHE A 32 -3.24 1.93 -6.23
N LEU A 33 -2.62 0.93 -5.60
CA LEU A 33 -1.56 0.14 -6.23
C LEU A 33 -2.05 -0.58 -7.49
N ARG A 34 -3.24 -1.19 -7.45
CA ARG A 34 -3.83 -1.84 -8.63
C ARG A 34 -4.15 -0.85 -9.74
N SER A 35 -4.59 0.37 -9.40
CA SER A 35 -4.82 1.41 -10.41
C SER A 35 -3.52 1.85 -11.10
N GLN A 36 -2.44 2.01 -10.34
CA GLN A 36 -1.12 2.36 -10.86
C GLN A 36 -0.54 1.22 -11.72
N GLU A 37 -0.71 -0.03 -11.29
CA GLU A 37 -0.29 -1.22 -12.04
C GLU A 37 -1.04 -1.31 -13.37
N ALA A 38 -2.36 -1.09 -13.37
CA ALA A 38 -3.18 -1.07 -14.57
C ALA A 38 -2.81 0.06 -15.53
N ALA A 39 -2.46 1.25 -15.01
CA ALA A 39 -2.10 2.40 -15.83
C ALA A 39 -0.69 2.29 -16.45
N MET A 40 0.28 1.76 -15.70
CA MET A 40 1.69 1.76 -16.07
C MET A 40 2.20 0.39 -16.56
N GLY A 41 1.39 -0.66 -16.42
CA GLY A 41 1.73 -2.06 -16.72
C GLY A 41 2.58 -2.75 -15.66
N SER A 42 3.45 -2.02 -14.95
CA SER A 42 4.21 -2.55 -13.82
C SER A 42 4.46 -1.50 -12.74
N LEU A 43 4.50 -1.94 -11.49
CA LEU A 43 4.79 -1.07 -10.35
C LEU A 43 6.29 -0.86 -10.19
N ARG A 44 6.70 0.39 -10.03
CA ARG A 44 8.07 0.78 -9.72
C ARG A 44 8.09 1.72 -8.52
N CYS A 45 9.11 1.58 -7.67
CA CYS A 45 9.30 2.44 -6.53
C CYS A 45 9.59 3.88 -7.00
N HIS A 46 8.85 4.86 -6.48
CA HIS A 46 9.07 6.28 -6.75
C HIS A 46 10.46 6.75 -6.31
N TYR A 47 10.99 6.21 -5.20
CA TYR A 47 12.24 6.68 -4.61
C TYR A 47 13.50 6.06 -5.19
N CYS A 48 13.48 4.76 -5.53
CA CYS A 48 14.68 4.05 -6.02
C CYS A 48 14.53 3.47 -7.42
N GLY A 49 13.35 3.55 -8.04
CA GLY A 49 13.08 2.99 -9.38
C GLY A 49 12.95 1.47 -9.46
N THR A 50 13.25 0.73 -8.37
CA THR A 50 13.15 -0.74 -8.32
C THR A 50 11.75 -1.22 -8.71
N GLY A 51 11.71 -2.24 -9.56
CA GLY A 51 10.50 -2.94 -9.96
C GLY A 51 10.81 -4.05 -10.99
N PRO A 52 9.84 -4.90 -11.33
CA PRO A 52 8.42 -4.80 -10.93
C PRO A 52 8.21 -5.12 -9.44
N LEU A 53 7.42 -4.29 -8.76
CA LEU A 53 6.97 -4.54 -7.39
C LEU A 53 5.69 -5.38 -7.39
N ARG A 54 5.47 -6.17 -6.34
CA ARG A 54 4.33 -7.07 -6.17
C ARG A 54 3.36 -6.54 -5.12
N ILE A 55 2.07 -6.62 -5.42
CA ILE A 55 1.01 -6.42 -4.43
C ILE A 55 0.78 -7.77 -3.74
N TYR A 56 1.11 -7.82 -2.46
CA TYR A 56 0.89 -9.00 -1.62
C TYR A 56 -0.48 -8.94 -0.93
N SER A 57 -1.12 -10.10 -0.78
CA SER A 57 -2.35 -10.19 0.03
C SER A 57 -2.04 -9.92 1.50
N TRP A 58 -3.07 -9.51 2.26
CA TRP A 58 -2.95 -9.20 3.68
C TRP A 58 -2.56 -10.42 4.53
N ASP A 59 -2.89 -11.62 4.07
CA ASP A 59 -2.63 -12.92 4.70
C ASP A 59 -1.36 -13.62 4.18
N ASP A 60 -0.70 -13.08 3.15
CA ASP A 60 0.55 -13.66 2.64
C ASP A 60 1.73 -13.32 3.57
N SER A 61 2.18 -14.31 4.32
CA SER A 61 3.32 -14.18 5.23
C SER A 61 4.63 -13.88 4.51
N ASN A 62 4.81 -14.36 3.27
CA ASN A 62 6.01 -14.10 2.47
C ASN A 62 6.10 -12.61 2.11
N GLY A 63 4.94 -11.97 1.94
CA GLY A 63 4.84 -10.55 1.60
C GLY A 63 5.11 -9.59 2.75
N ARG A 64 5.21 -10.04 4.01
CA ARG A 64 5.21 -9.10 5.15
C ARG A 64 6.28 -8.01 5.02
N ASN A 65 7.52 -8.43 4.75
CA ASN A 65 8.71 -7.57 4.64
C ASN A 65 9.47 -7.79 3.31
N ALA A 66 8.79 -8.31 2.28
CA ALA A 66 9.45 -8.64 1.01
C ALA A 66 10.05 -7.36 0.36
N PRO A 67 11.28 -7.40 -0.16
CA PRO A 67 11.93 -6.22 -0.71
C PRO A 67 11.22 -5.67 -1.96
N ASP A 68 10.53 -6.53 -2.70
CA ASP A 68 9.71 -6.21 -3.87
C ASP A 68 8.25 -5.93 -3.54
N LYS A 69 7.86 -5.89 -2.26
CA LYS A 69 6.50 -5.50 -1.89
C LYS A 69 6.22 -4.06 -2.26
N ALA A 70 5.16 -3.87 -3.04
CA ALA A 70 4.56 -2.57 -3.29
C ALA A 70 3.82 -2.09 -2.04
N THR A 71 4.05 -0.83 -1.69
CA THR A 71 3.38 -0.10 -0.61
C THR A 71 3.00 1.29 -1.09
N THR A 72 2.06 1.93 -0.41
CA THR A 72 1.77 3.35 -0.60
C THR A 72 2.50 4.18 0.44
N ASP A 73 3.02 5.32 0.04
CA ASP A 73 3.64 6.28 0.95
C ASP A 73 3.20 7.71 0.62
N HIS A 74 3.09 8.55 1.65
CA HIS A 74 2.80 9.97 1.48
C HIS A 74 4.11 10.75 1.30
N VAL A 75 4.32 11.42 0.16
CA VAL A 75 5.58 12.14 -0.15
C VAL A 75 5.92 13.12 0.98
N ILE A 76 4.94 13.93 1.37
CA ILE A 76 4.97 14.74 2.59
C ILE A 76 4.22 13.94 3.67
N PRO A 77 4.88 13.54 4.78
CA PRO A 77 4.22 12.77 5.84
C PRO A 77 3.02 13.51 6.45
N LEU A 78 1.95 12.77 6.76
CA LEU A 78 0.78 13.32 7.45
C LEU A 78 1.14 13.96 8.80
N SER A 79 2.09 13.36 9.54
CA SER A 79 2.60 13.89 10.81
C SER A 79 3.31 15.24 10.68
N ARG A 80 3.76 15.60 9.47
CA ARG A 80 4.37 16.89 9.14
C ARG A 80 3.41 17.84 8.43
N GLY A 81 2.10 17.55 8.47
CA GLY A 81 1.06 18.36 7.85
C GLY A 81 0.85 18.10 6.35
N GLY A 82 1.39 17.00 5.81
CA GLY A 82 1.10 16.60 4.43
C GLY A 82 -0.38 16.25 4.24
N PRO A 83 -0.96 16.52 3.04
CA PRO A 83 -2.36 16.20 2.78
C PRO A 83 -2.56 14.70 2.54
N ASP A 84 -3.67 14.15 3.02
CA ASP A 84 -4.11 12.80 2.66
C ASP A 84 -4.85 12.84 1.32
N SER A 85 -4.07 12.87 0.23
CA SER A 85 -4.58 13.01 -1.14
C SER A 85 -3.82 12.14 -2.13
N PRO A 86 -4.43 11.74 -3.26
CA PRO A 86 -3.76 10.97 -4.30
C PRO A 86 -2.47 11.64 -4.82
N ASP A 87 -2.46 12.97 -4.93
CA ASP A 87 -1.30 13.73 -5.43
C ASP A 87 -0.10 13.68 -4.48
N ASN A 88 -0.35 13.47 -3.19
CA ASN A 88 0.69 13.26 -2.19
C ASN A 88 0.98 11.77 -1.96
N THR A 89 0.34 10.85 -2.68
CA THR A 89 0.49 9.39 -2.49
C THR A 89 1.26 8.77 -3.64
N VAL A 90 2.31 7.99 -3.34
CA VAL A 90 3.16 7.34 -4.35
C VAL A 90 3.33 5.85 -4.08
N VAL A 91 3.74 5.12 -5.13
CA VAL A 91 4.18 3.72 -5.03
C VAL A 91 5.59 3.70 -4.44
N SER A 92 5.82 2.95 -3.36
CA SER A 92 7.14 2.73 -2.78
C SER A 92 7.38 1.23 -2.53
N CYS A 93 8.61 0.76 -2.69
CA CYS A 93 8.98 -0.55 -2.15
C CYS A 93 8.99 -0.53 -0.61
N PHE A 94 8.83 -1.69 0.00
CA PHE A 94 8.85 -1.84 1.45
C PHE A 94 10.11 -1.25 2.12
N PRO A 95 11.35 -1.51 1.63
CA PRO A 95 12.56 -0.95 2.26
C PRO A 95 12.61 0.59 2.25
N CYS A 96 12.24 1.23 1.14
CA CYS A 96 12.23 2.69 1.06
C CYS A 96 11.18 3.31 1.98
N ASN A 97 9.98 2.75 2.01
CA ASN A 97 8.89 3.24 2.85
C ASN A 97 9.25 3.09 4.34
N GLN A 98 9.79 1.94 4.73
CA GLN A 98 10.27 1.68 6.10
C GLN A 98 11.36 2.68 6.51
N ARG A 99 12.35 2.94 5.64
CA ARG A 99 13.44 3.91 5.91
C ARG A 99 12.90 5.33 6.12
N LYS A 100 11.85 5.72 5.41
CA LYS A 100 11.21 7.02 5.59
C LYS A 100 10.43 7.09 6.90
N GLY A 101 9.75 6.01 7.30
CA GLY A 101 9.00 5.95 8.56
C GLY A 101 9.86 6.07 9.83
N VAL A 102 11.18 5.85 9.74
CA VAL A 102 12.13 6.01 10.85
C VAL A 102 12.87 7.36 10.87
N SER A 103 12.59 8.26 9.91
CA SER A 103 13.23 9.59 9.74
C SER A 103 12.31 10.75 10.11
#